data_AF-A0A376KWS7-F1
#
_entry.id   AF-A0A376KWS7-F1
#
_cell.length_a   1.000
_cell.length_b   1.000
_cell.length_c   1.000
_cell.angle_alpha   90.00
_cell.angle_beta   90.00
_cell.angle_gamma   90.00
#
_symmetry.space_group_name_H-M   'P 1'
#
loop_
_entity.id
_entity.type
_entity.pdbx_description
1 polymer ?
#
loop_
_entity_poly.entity_id
_entity_poly.type
_entity_poly.pdbx_seq_one_letter_code
_entity_poly.pdbx_strand_id
1 'polypeptide(L)' 'MNKETQPIDRETLLKEANKIIREHEDTLAGIEATGVTQRNGVLVFTGDYFLDEQGLPTAKKHRGV' A
#
# COMPACT_ATOMS: atom_id res chain seq x y z
N MET A 1 7.76 13.50 23.21
CA MET A 1 6.76 13.75 22.14
C MET A 1 5.65 12.72 22.32
N ASN A 2 4.52 13.09 22.92
CA ASN A 2 3.34 12.22 22.91
C ASN A 2 2.81 12.24 21.47
N LYS A 3 2.96 11.13 20.75
CA LYS A 3 2.30 10.96 19.45
C LYS A 3 0.85 10.65 19.76
N GLU A 4 -0.02 11.66 19.68
CA GLU A 4 -1.46 11.44 19.75
C GLU A 4 -1.87 10.61 18.53
N THR A 5 -2.21 9.34 18.76
CA THR A 5 -2.70 8.45 17.71
C THR A 5 -4.22 8.49 17.72
N GLN A 6 -4.83 8.69 16.56
CA GLN A 6 -6.27 8.58 16.43
C GLN A 6 -6.67 7.11 16.32
N PRO A 7 -7.73 6.67 17.02
CA PRO A 7 -8.31 5.36 16.76
C PRO A 7 -8.84 5.37 15.32
N ILE A 8 -8.42 4.37 14.56
CA ILE A 8 -8.81 4.19 13.16
C ILE A 8 -9.07 2.70 12.95
N ASP A 9 -10.15 2.37 12.25
CA ASP A 9 -10.42 0.99 11.91
C ASP A 9 -9.47 0.51 10.79
N ARG A 10 -9.36 -0.81 10.68
CA ARG A 10 -8.45 -1.45 9.73
C ARG A 10 -8.74 -1.06 8.28
N GLU A 11 -10.01 -0.96 7.90
CA GLU A 11 -10.42 -0.72 6.52
C GLU A 11 -10.07 0.71 6.10
N THR A 12 -10.37 1.68 6.95
CA THR A 12 -10.04 3.09 6.73
C THR A 12 -8.52 3.30 6.67
N LEU A 13 -7.76 2.63 7.55
CA LEU A 13 -6.30 2.69 7.53
C LEU A 13 -5.70 2.13 6.24
N LEU A 14 -6.24 1.02 5.73
CA LEU A 14 -5.82 0.46 4.45
C LEU A 14 -6.17 1.36 3.27
N LYS A 15 -7.33 2.03 3.28
CA LYS A 15 -7.71 3.00 2.24
C LYS A 15 -6.74 4.18 2.18
N GLU A 16 -6.40 4.75 3.33
CA GLU A 16 -5.43 5.84 3.40
C GLU A 16 -4.03 5.40 2.97
N ALA A 17 -3.58 4.21 3.39
CA ALA A 17 -2.29 3.67 2.95
C ALA A 17 -2.23 3.47 1.43
N ASN A 18 -3.28 2.87 0.84
CA ASN A 18 -3.37 2.69 -0.61
C ASN A 18 -3.46 4.01 -1.38
N LYS A 19 -4.08 5.04 -0.81
CA LYS A 19 -4.11 6.37 -1.40
C LYS A 19 -2.71 6.98 -1.45
N ILE A 20 -1.97 6.94 -0.34
CA ILE A 20 -0.59 7.44 -0.27
C ILE A 20 0.32 6.69 -1.26
N ILE A 21 0.20 5.36 -1.33
CA ILE A 21 0.94 4.51 -2.28
C ILE A 21 0.62 4.89 -3.73
N ARG A 22 -0.62 5.25 -4.05
CA ARG A 22 -1.01 5.64 -5.43
C ARG A 22 -0.62 7.07 -5.79
N GLU A 23 -0.56 7.97 -4.82
CA GLU A 23 -0.20 9.38 -5.03
C GLU A 23 1.31 9.59 -5.27
N HIS A 24 2.15 8.64 -4.86
CA HIS A 24 3.56 8.66 -5.23
C HIS A 24 3.70 8.11 -6.66
N GLU A 25 3.89 8.99 -7.64
CA GLU A 25 3.99 8.63 -9.07
C GLU A 25 5.15 7.66 -9.38
N ASP A 26 6.15 7.57 -8.50
CA ASP A 26 7.29 6.64 -8.60
C ASP A 26 7.01 5.24 -8.02
N THR A 27 5.92 5.06 -7.29
CA THR A 27 5.51 3.72 -6.82
C THR A 27 4.81 2.97 -7.94
N LEU A 28 5.65 2.30 -8.75
CA LEU A 28 5.45 0.93 -9.21
C LEU A 28 3.97 0.54 -9.27
N ALA A 29 3.29 0.86 -10.37
CA ALA A 29 1.83 0.73 -10.42
C ALA A 29 1.38 -0.74 -10.32
N GLY A 30 1.22 -1.23 -9.10
CA GLY A 30 1.05 -2.66 -8.82
C GLY A 30 1.17 -3.00 -7.34
N ILE A 31 1.14 -2.00 -6.45
CA ILE A 31 1.17 -2.20 -5.01
C ILE A 31 -0.22 -1.92 -4.46
N GLU A 32 -0.83 -2.92 -3.85
CA GLU A 32 -2.09 -2.77 -3.13
C GLU A 32 -1.96 -3.40 -1.75
N ALA A 33 -2.04 -2.57 -0.70
CA ALA A 33 -2.07 -3.04 0.68
C ALA A 33 -3.42 -3.69 0.98
N THR A 34 -3.41 -5.00 1.26
CA THR A 34 -4.59 -5.81 1.62
C THR A 34 -4.59 -6.21 3.11
N GLY A 35 -3.45 -6.03 3.78
CA GLY A 35 -3.25 -6.36 5.19
C GLY A 35 -2.48 -5.28 5.92
N VAL A 36 -2.71 -5.21 7.22
CA VAL A 36 -1.98 -4.33 8.14
C VAL A 36 -1.87 -5.01 9.49
N THR A 37 -0.67 -4.97 10.07
CA THR A 37 -0.39 -5.45 11.42
C THR A 37 0.40 -4.40 12.18
N GLN A 38 0.15 -4.25 13.48
CA GLN A 38 0.94 -3.35 14.31
C GLN A 38 1.95 -4.16 15.12
N ARG A 39 3.23 -3.81 15.01
CA ARG A 39 4.33 -4.44 15.76
C ARG A 39 5.13 -3.35 16.45
N ASN A 40 5.16 -3.36 17.78
CA ASN A 40 5.93 -2.40 18.59
C ASN A 40 5.66 -0.93 18.22
N GLY A 41 4.40 -0.58 17.93
CA GLY A 41 4.02 0.79 17.52
C GLY A 41 4.30 1.13 16.05
N VAL A 42 4.82 0.19 15.26
CA VAL A 42 5.03 0.33 13.81
C VAL A 42 3.91 -0.38 13.05
N LEU A 43 3.33 0.28 12.06
CA LEU A 43 2.37 -0.32 11.15
C LEU A 43 3.11 -1.01 9.99
N VAL A 44 2.87 -2.30 9.82
CA VAL A 44 3.41 -3.12 8.75
C VAL A 44 2.26 -3.47 7.81
N PHE A 45 2.30 -2.88 6.61
CA PHE A 45 1.35 -3.18 5.54
C PHE A 45 1.84 -4.36 4.72
N THR A 46 0.92 -5.24 4.35
CA THR A 46 1.15 -6.39 3.48
C THR A 46 0.19 -6.31 2.32
N GLY A 47 0.59 -6.76 1.15
CA GLY A 47 -0.17 -6.56 -0.07
C GLY A 47 0.35 -7.40 -1.20
N ASP A 48 -0.48 -7.54 -2.22
CA ASP A 48 -0.05 -8.15 -3.46
C ASP A 48 0.84 -7.16 -4.21
N TYR A 49 1.93 -7.71 -4.77
CA TYR A 49 2.91 -6.99 -5.56
C TYR A 49 2.81 -7.51 -6.98
N PHE A 50 2.23 -6.72 -7.89
CA PHE A 50 2.10 -7.09 -9.29
C PHE A 50 3.45 -6.91 -9.99
N LEU A 51 4.28 -7.93 -9.86
CA LEU A 51 5.50 -8.13 -10.63
C LEU A 51 5.13 -8.70 -12.01
N ASP A 52 5.88 -8.33 -13.05
CA ASP A 52 5.89 -9.10 -14.29
C ASP A 52 6.56 -10.48 -14.09
N GLU A 53 6.59 -11.28 -15.16
CA GLU A 53 7.25 -12.58 -15.19
C GLU A 53 8.75 -12.54 -14.87
N GLN A 54 9.37 -11.35 -14.83
CA GLN A 54 10.78 -11.15 -14.48
C GLN A 54 10.98 -10.71 -13.02
N GLY A 55 9.90 -10.59 -12.24
CA GLY A 55 9.99 -10.11 -10.86
C GLY A 55 10.22 -8.60 -10.78
N LEU A 56 10.00 -7.85 -11.88
CA LEU A 56 10.14 -6.41 -11.92
C LEU A 56 8.79 -5.74 -11.67
N PRO A 57 8.75 -4.66 -10.88
CA PRO A 57 7.47 -4.10 -10.50
C PRO A 57 6.92 -3.31 -11.69
N THR A 58 5.93 -3.89 -12.35
CA THR A 58 5.35 -3.26 -13.53
C THR A 58 4.33 -2.24 -13.14
N ALA A 59 4.41 -1.05 -13.74
CA ALA A 59 3.25 -0.19 -13.81
C ALA A 59 2.18 -0.90 -14.66
N LYS A 60 0.99 -1.13 -14.10
CA LYS A 60 -0.21 -1.66 -14.77
C LYS A 60 -0.49 -0.84 -16.03
N LYS A 61 0.14 -1.21 -17.15
CA LYS A 61 -0.22 -0.72 -18.48
C LYS A 61 -1.56 -1.34 -18.78
N HIS A 62 -2.63 -0.61 -18.47
CA HIS A 62 -3.97 -0.86 -18.98
C HIS A 62 -3.87 -0.81 -20.51
N ARG A 63 -3.62 -1.95 -21.14
CA ARG A 63 -3.64 -2.09 -22.60
C ARG A 63 -5.12 -2.14 -22.97
N GLY A 64 -5.63 -0.98 -23.37
CA GLY A 64 -6.97 -0.84 -23.91
C GLY A 64 -7.20 -1.84 -25.04
N VAL A 65 -8.36 -2.48 -24.98
CA VAL A 65 -9.03 -3.15 -26.10
C VAL A 65 -10.28 -2.36 -26.44
#